data_AF-A0A970A4L7-F1
#
_entry.id   AF-A0A970A4L7-F1
#
_cell.length_a   1.000
_cell.length_b   1.000
_cell.length_c   1.000
_cell.angle_alpha   90.00
_cell.angle_beta   90.00
_cell.angle_gamma   90.00
#
_symmetry.space_group_name_H-M   'P 1'
#
loop_
_entity.id
_entity.type
_entity.pdbx_description
1 polymer ?
#
loop_
_entity_poly.entity_id
_entity_poly.type
_entity_poly.pdbx_seq_one_letter_code
_entity_poly.pdbx_strand_id
1 'polypeptide(L)'
;MENARYETLIKTAKIAVLIAAASALQCLEAPIAAAFPWVKVGLANILTLYAVIRLSASEAILIAAGRTFLSALILGSLFTPFHFMSFSGAVSSAVLMAFLHKAAPKISLSLKSIFGAVASNSAQLLAISFLFKAKINLYWYFGAAILFSVPAGLLNAKITEKLLQADG
;
A
#
# COMPACT_ATOMS: atom_id res chain seq x y z
N MET A 1 -9.16 -8.95 -33.45
CA MET A 1 -7.82 -9.09 -32.84
C MET A 1 -7.18 -7.75 -32.51
N GLU A 2 -7.28 -6.75 -33.40
CA GLU A 2 -6.69 -5.42 -33.18
C GLU A 2 -7.29 -4.65 -31.98
N ASN A 3 -8.62 -4.61 -31.83
CA ASN A 3 -9.28 -3.95 -30.68
C ASN A 3 -8.88 -4.53 -29.31
N ALA A 4 -8.77 -5.87 -29.21
CA ALA A 4 -8.33 -6.54 -27.98
C ALA A 4 -6.88 -6.18 -27.60
N ARG A 5 -6.02 -5.99 -28.60
CA ARG A 5 -4.64 -5.52 -28.39
C ARG A 5 -4.62 -4.09 -27.86
N TYR A 6 -5.43 -3.19 -28.42
CA TYR A 6 -5.54 -1.80 -27.94
C TYR A 6 -6.02 -1.71 -26.49
N GLU A 7 -7.06 -2.46 -26.11
CA GLU A 7 -7.53 -2.49 -24.73
C GLU A 7 -6.46 -2.98 -23.75
N THR A 8 -5.73 -4.02 -24.13
CA THR A 8 -4.61 -4.55 -23.33
C THR A 8 -3.52 -3.49 -23.14
N LEU A 9 -3.15 -2.77 -24.20
CA LEU A 9 -2.13 -1.71 -24.13
C LEU A 9 -2.57 -0.57 -23.19
N ILE A 10 -3.81 -0.10 -23.32
CA ILE A 10 -4.36 0.96 -22.46
C ILE A 10 -4.34 0.51 -20.99
N LYS A 11 -4.73 -0.74 -20.73
CA LYS A 11 -4.75 -1.31 -19.39
C LYS A 11 -3.36 -1.41 -18.77
N THR A 12 -2.39 -1.90 -19.52
CA THR A 12 -0.99 -1.96 -19.09
C THR A 12 -0.42 -0.56 -18.82
N ALA A 13 -0.71 0.41 -19.69
CA ALA A 13 -0.29 1.80 -19.50
C ALA A 13 -0.87 2.40 -18.20
N LYS A 14 -2.16 2.17 -17.92
CA LYS A 14 -2.81 2.59 -16.67
C LYS A 14 -2.11 2.00 -15.43
N ILE A 15 -1.82 0.69 -15.44
CA ILE A 15 -1.12 0.03 -14.34
C ILE A 15 0.28 0.61 -14.16
N ALA A 16 1.02 0.83 -15.24
CA ALA A 16 2.36 1.43 -15.20
C ALA A 16 2.34 2.85 -14.62
N VAL A 17 1.38 3.68 -15.03
CA VAL A 17 1.20 5.05 -14.49
C VAL A 17 0.87 5.00 -13.00
N LEU A 18 -0.02 4.09 -12.56
CA LEU A 18 -0.34 3.93 -11.15
C LEU A 18 0.87 3.45 -10.33
N ILE A 19 1.68 2.53 -10.86
CA ILE A 19 2.95 2.12 -10.23
C ILE A 19 3.89 3.32 -10.10
N ALA A 20 4.10 4.08 -11.17
CA ALA A 20 4.99 5.23 -11.16
C ALA A 20 4.53 6.30 -10.15
N ALA A 21 3.25 6.67 -10.17
CA ALA A 21 2.68 7.64 -9.24
C ALA A 21 2.73 7.14 -7.78
N ALA A 22 2.46 5.86 -7.54
CA ALA A 22 2.53 5.29 -6.19
C ALA A 22 3.97 5.22 -5.68
N SER A 23 4.94 4.98 -6.58
CA SER A 23 6.37 5.01 -6.27
C SER A 23 6.83 6.42 -5.93
N ALA A 24 6.36 7.43 -6.67
CA ALA A 24 6.67 8.83 -6.40
C ALA A 24 6.13 9.26 -5.02
N LEU A 25 4.88 8.92 -4.69
CA LEU A 25 4.30 9.15 -3.36
C LEU A 25 5.11 8.44 -2.26
N GLN A 26 5.56 7.21 -2.52
CA GLN A 26 6.39 6.47 -1.59
C GLN A 26 7.76 7.13 -1.37
N CYS A 27 8.39 7.63 -2.44
CA CYS A 27 9.66 8.35 -2.35
C CYS A 27 9.49 9.68 -1.60
N LEU A 28 8.37 10.39 -1.83
CA LEU A 28 8.03 11.63 -1.11
C LEU A 28 7.84 11.38 0.39
N GLU A 29 7.30 10.22 0.77
CA GLU A 29 7.10 9.84 2.17
C GLU A 29 8.40 9.38 2.86
N ALA A 30 9.42 8.94 2.10
CA ALA A 30 10.63 8.33 2.66
C ALA A 30 11.37 9.21 3.70
N PRO A 31 11.54 10.54 3.51
CA PRO A 31 12.16 11.40 4.52
C PRO A 31 11.36 11.49 5.82
N ILE A 32 10.02 11.50 5.72
CA ILE A 32 9.12 11.53 6.89
C ILE A 32 9.27 10.25 7.69
N ALA A 33 9.27 9.10 7.00
CA ALA A 33 9.46 7.79 7.64
C ALA A 33 10.85 7.63 8.27
N ALA A 34 11.88 8.29 7.73
CA ALA A 34 13.22 8.31 8.32
C ALA A 34 13.29 9.17 9.58
N ALA A 35 12.61 10.33 9.59
CA ALA A 35 12.56 11.22 10.75
C ALA A 35 11.66 10.68 11.88
N PHE A 36 10.57 10.00 11.52
CA PHE A 36 9.59 9.45 12.46
C PHE A 36 9.28 7.98 12.10
N PRO A 37 10.10 7.01 12.57
CA PRO A 37 9.95 5.60 12.22
C PRO A 37 8.59 4.99 12.58
N TRP A 38 7.91 5.58 13.57
CA TRP A 38 6.61 5.13 14.08
C TRP A 38 5.42 5.70 13.31
N VAL A 39 5.63 6.74 12.49
CA VAL A 39 4.58 7.45 11.75
C VAL A 39 4.74 7.13 10.27
N LYS A 40 3.98 6.14 9.80
CA LYS A 40 3.88 5.83 8.38
C LYS A 40 2.46 6.12 7.91
N VAL A 41 2.30 7.19 7.13
CA VAL A 41 1.03 7.64 6.56
C VAL A 41 0.56 6.65 5.48
N GLY A 42 1.51 6.01 4.80
CA GLY A 42 1.24 5.06 3.73
C GLY A 42 0.60 5.74 2.53
N LEU A 43 1.13 6.89 2.09
CA LEU A 43 0.54 7.68 0.99
C LEU A 43 0.39 6.86 -0.28
N ALA A 44 1.36 5.98 -0.54
CA ALA A 44 1.30 5.09 -1.69
C ALA A 44 0.08 4.14 -1.66
N ASN A 45 -0.49 3.84 -0.48
CA ASN A 45 -1.67 2.98 -0.32
C ASN A 45 -2.94 3.62 -0.86
N ILE A 46 -2.98 4.95 -1.07
CA ILE A 46 -4.08 5.63 -1.76
C ILE A 46 -4.30 5.01 -3.14
N LEU A 47 -3.22 4.87 -3.93
CA LEU A 47 -3.32 4.33 -5.29
C LEU A 47 -3.53 2.82 -5.30
N THR A 48 -3.05 2.10 -4.29
CA THR A 48 -3.38 0.67 -4.12
C THR A 48 -4.85 0.49 -3.77
N LEU A 49 -5.41 1.30 -2.88
CA LEU A 49 -6.83 1.25 -2.54
C LEU A 49 -7.70 1.64 -3.74
N TYR A 50 -7.33 2.69 -4.48
CA TYR A 50 -7.97 3.05 -5.74
C TYR A 50 -7.98 1.86 -6.71
N ALA A 51 -6.84 1.18 -6.89
CA ALA A 51 -6.74 0.00 -7.73
C ALA A 51 -7.62 -1.16 -7.22
N VAL A 52 -7.73 -1.37 -5.91
CA VAL A 52 -8.66 -2.38 -5.36
C VAL A 52 -10.12 -2.09 -5.74
N ILE A 53 -10.51 -0.82 -5.86
CA ILE A 53 -11.89 -0.43 -6.19
C ILE A 53 -12.15 -0.43 -7.71
N ARG A 54 -11.20 0.03 -8.53
CA ARG A 54 -11.40 0.27 -9.98
C ARG A 54 -10.80 -0.80 -10.89
N LEU A 55 -9.85 -1.56 -10.38
CA LEU A 55 -9.14 -2.62 -11.10
C LEU A 55 -9.42 -3.97 -10.43
N SER A 56 -8.69 -5.00 -10.83
CA SER A 56 -8.76 -6.31 -10.19
C SER A 56 -7.82 -6.44 -8.98
N ALA A 57 -8.10 -7.42 -8.11
CA ALA A 57 -7.25 -7.75 -6.96
C ALA A 57 -5.79 -8.01 -7.39
N SER A 58 -5.59 -8.76 -8.47
CA SER A 58 -4.27 -9.08 -9.00
C SER A 58 -3.50 -7.83 -9.44
N GLU A 59 -4.19 -6.86 -10.04
CA GLU A 59 -3.59 -5.59 -10.47
C GLU A 59 -3.26 -4.68 -9.30
N ALA A 60 -4.11 -4.62 -8.28
CA ALA A 60 -3.81 -3.89 -7.06
C ALA A 60 -2.57 -4.44 -6.34
N ILE A 61 -2.43 -5.77 -6.28
CA ILE A 61 -1.24 -6.42 -5.73
C ILE A 61 -0.01 -6.13 -6.61
N LEU A 62 -0.14 -6.19 -7.94
CA LEU A 62 0.95 -5.83 -8.85
C LEU A 62 1.38 -4.37 -8.67
N ILE A 63 0.44 -3.45 -8.48
CA ILE A 63 0.74 -2.04 -8.21
C ILE A 63 1.47 -1.89 -6.88
N ALA A 64 1.02 -2.59 -5.83
CA ALA A 64 1.66 -2.56 -4.51
C ALA A 64 3.08 -3.17 -4.52
N ALA A 65 3.29 -4.26 -5.25
CA ALA A 65 4.61 -4.88 -5.40
C ALA A 65 5.52 -3.99 -6.26
N GLY A 66 5.06 -3.62 -7.46
CA GLY A 66 5.81 -2.83 -8.44
C GLY A 66 6.26 -1.49 -7.89
N ARG A 67 5.40 -0.80 -7.13
CA ARG A 67 5.77 0.51 -6.56
C ARG A 67 6.91 0.40 -5.55
N THR A 68 6.95 -0.66 -4.74
CA THR A 68 7.98 -0.84 -3.71
C THR A 68 9.32 -1.26 -4.32
N PHE A 69 9.27 -2.02 -5.42
CA PHE A 69 10.44 -2.33 -6.22
C PHE A 69 11.02 -1.08 -6.86
N LEU A 70 10.19 -0.30 -7.55
CA LEU A 70 10.62 0.92 -8.23
C LEU A 70 11.10 2.00 -7.24
N SER A 71 10.41 2.22 -6.13
CA SER A 71 10.85 3.18 -5.11
C SER A 71 12.18 2.75 -4.47
N ALA A 72 12.38 1.45 -4.22
CA ALA A 72 13.63 0.96 -3.65
C ALA A 72 14.79 1.09 -4.64
N LEU A 73 14.53 0.93 -5.93
CA LEU A 73 15.51 1.20 -6.98
C LEU A 73 15.89 2.69 -7.02
N ILE A 74 14.92 3.60 -6.99
CA ILE A 74 15.15 5.06 -6.98
C ILE A 74 15.95 5.50 -5.76
N LEU A 75 15.60 4.98 -4.57
CA LEU A 75 16.24 5.35 -3.31
C LEU A 75 17.55 4.60 -3.06
N GLY A 76 18.00 3.72 -3.96
CA GLY A 76 19.22 2.92 -3.79
C GLY A 76 19.15 1.92 -2.64
N SER A 77 17.95 1.47 -2.26
CA SER A 77 17.69 0.58 -1.12
C SER A 77 17.15 -0.80 -1.55
N LEU A 78 17.28 -1.15 -2.82
CA LEU A 78 16.82 -2.44 -3.35
C LEU A 78 17.53 -3.61 -2.64
N PHE A 79 16.77 -4.67 -2.33
CA PHE A 79 17.24 -5.85 -1.58
C PHE A 79 17.80 -5.58 -0.17
N THR A 80 17.60 -4.38 0.37
CA THR A 80 17.90 -4.11 1.78
C THR A 80 16.78 -4.61 2.69
N PRO A 81 17.02 -4.76 4.00
CA PRO A 81 15.95 -5.02 4.97
C PRO A 81 14.78 -4.04 4.87
N PHE A 82 15.05 -2.76 4.54
CA PHE A 82 14.02 -1.75 4.33
C PHE A 82 13.12 -2.04 3.14
N HIS A 83 13.70 -2.54 2.04
CA HIS A 83 12.91 -2.99 0.89
C HIS A 83 12.00 -4.16 1.27
N PHE A 84 12.52 -5.19 1.94
CA PHE A 84 11.71 -6.35 2.37
C PHE A 84 10.58 -5.96 3.33
N MET A 85 10.85 -5.07 4.29
CA MET A 85 9.81 -4.50 5.16
C MET A 85 8.76 -3.77 4.34
N SER A 86 9.16 -2.88 3.44
CA SER A 86 8.21 -2.14 2.62
C SER A 86 7.39 -3.05 1.71
N PHE A 87 8.01 -4.05 1.11
CA PHE A 87 7.38 -5.01 0.22
C PHE A 87 6.35 -5.85 0.97
N SER A 88 6.70 -6.43 2.12
CA SER A 88 5.77 -7.20 2.94
C SER A 88 4.57 -6.35 3.37
N GLY A 89 4.82 -5.12 3.83
CA GLY A 89 3.77 -4.18 4.18
C GLY A 89 2.82 -3.87 3.03
N ALA A 90 3.36 -3.52 1.86
CA ALA A 90 2.55 -3.16 0.70
C ALA A 90 1.70 -4.32 0.20
N VAL A 91 2.27 -5.52 0.09
CA VAL A 91 1.57 -6.72 -0.39
C VAL A 91 0.50 -7.16 0.62
N SER A 92 0.82 -7.25 1.91
CA SER A 92 -0.16 -7.63 2.94
C SER A 92 -1.33 -6.65 3.00
N SER A 93 -1.06 -5.35 2.86
CA SER A 93 -2.08 -4.30 2.76
C SER A 93 -2.99 -4.52 1.56
N ALA A 94 -2.42 -4.70 0.36
CA ALA A 94 -3.16 -4.91 -0.88
C ALA A 94 -4.04 -6.16 -0.82
N VAL A 95 -3.48 -7.28 -0.34
CA VAL A 95 -4.20 -8.55 -0.19
C VAL A 95 -5.39 -8.40 0.75
N LEU A 96 -5.20 -7.78 1.93
CA LEU A 96 -6.29 -7.62 2.88
C LEU A 96 -7.38 -6.67 2.34
N MET A 97 -6.99 -5.54 1.74
CA MET A 97 -7.94 -4.62 1.12
C MET A 97 -8.74 -5.29 0.00
N ALA A 98 -8.08 -6.05 -0.87
CA ALA A 98 -8.74 -6.79 -1.95
C ALA A 98 -9.66 -7.90 -1.41
N PHE A 99 -9.22 -8.62 -0.38
CA PHE A 99 -10.05 -9.62 0.30
C PHE A 99 -11.30 -8.98 0.91
N LEU A 100 -11.17 -7.89 1.66
CA LEU A 100 -12.30 -7.18 2.26
C LEU A 100 -13.22 -6.59 1.20
N HIS A 101 -12.68 -6.10 0.09
CA HIS A 101 -13.49 -5.60 -1.02
C HIS A 101 -14.40 -6.69 -1.61
N LYS A 102 -13.88 -7.92 -1.75
CA LYS A 102 -14.63 -9.06 -2.30
C LYS A 102 -15.55 -9.74 -1.28
N ALA A 103 -15.03 -10.02 -0.08
CA ALA A 103 -15.72 -10.81 0.94
C ALA A 103 -16.73 -9.98 1.76
N ALA A 104 -16.53 -8.66 1.86
CA ALA A 104 -17.36 -7.78 2.66
C ALA A 104 -17.64 -6.45 1.93
N PRO A 105 -18.43 -6.49 0.84
CA PRO A 105 -18.65 -5.32 -0.02
C PRO A 105 -19.28 -4.13 0.71
N LYS A 106 -20.10 -4.41 1.75
CA LYS A 106 -20.77 -3.40 2.60
C LYS A 106 -19.83 -2.61 3.51
N ILE A 107 -18.57 -3.07 3.69
CA ILE A 107 -17.59 -2.34 4.49
C ILE A 107 -17.20 -1.04 3.77
N SER A 108 -17.17 0.07 4.51
CA SER A 108 -16.82 1.39 3.99
C SER A 108 -15.39 1.43 3.43
N LEU A 109 -15.15 2.36 2.51
CA LEU A 109 -13.82 2.60 1.95
C LEU A 109 -12.80 2.94 3.07
N SER A 110 -13.23 3.73 4.06
CA SER A 110 -12.47 4.07 5.25
C SER A 110 -12.02 2.84 6.04
N LEU A 111 -12.92 1.90 6.32
CA LEU A 111 -12.57 0.69 7.04
C LEU A 111 -11.60 -0.18 6.23
N LYS A 112 -11.83 -0.37 4.92
CA LYS A 112 -10.89 -1.11 4.05
C LYS A 112 -9.48 -0.51 4.13
N SER A 113 -9.37 0.81 4.05
CA SER A 113 -8.11 1.54 4.18
C SER A 113 -7.44 1.38 5.54
N ILE A 114 -8.21 1.50 6.64
CA ILE A 114 -7.70 1.32 8.01
C ILE A 114 -7.16 -0.10 8.20
N PHE A 115 -7.91 -1.12 7.78
CA PHE A 115 -7.43 -2.51 7.82
C PHE A 115 -6.17 -2.70 6.98
N GLY A 116 -6.11 -2.09 5.79
CA GLY A 116 -4.92 -2.05 4.96
C GLY A 116 -3.71 -1.43 5.67
N ALA A 117 -3.89 -0.32 6.39
CA ALA A 117 -2.84 0.34 7.15
C ALA A 117 -2.35 -0.55 8.31
N VAL A 118 -3.28 -1.15 9.06
CA VAL A 118 -2.96 -2.09 10.15
C VAL A 118 -2.18 -3.30 9.63
N ALA A 119 -2.60 -3.88 8.49
CA ALA A 119 -1.90 -5.01 7.87
C ALA A 119 -0.50 -4.64 7.38
N SER A 120 -0.34 -3.46 6.77
CA SER A 120 0.97 -2.97 6.33
C SER A 120 1.94 -2.84 7.49
N ASN A 121 1.51 -2.20 8.57
CA ASN A 121 2.34 -1.99 9.75
C ASN A 121 2.69 -3.34 10.40
N SER A 122 1.72 -4.26 10.47
CA SER A 122 1.90 -5.60 11.05
C SER A 122 2.90 -6.43 10.27
N ALA A 123 2.83 -6.41 8.94
CA ALA A 123 3.77 -7.12 8.09
C ALA A 123 5.19 -6.50 8.13
N GLN A 124 5.31 -5.17 8.23
CA GLN A 124 6.59 -4.49 8.40
C GLN A 124 7.26 -4.87 9.72
N LEU A 125 6.48 -4.92 10.81
CA LEU A 125 7.00 -5.33 12.10
C LEU A 125 7.36 -6.82 12.16
N LEU A 126 6.55 -7.69 11.58
CA LEU A 126 6.91 -9.10 11.50
C LEU A 126 8.20 -9.28 10.69
N ALA A 127 8.35 -8.54 9.58
CA ALA A 127 9.58 -8.52 8.80
C ALA A 127 10.77 -8.01 9.61
N ILE A 128 10.66 -6.90 10.36
CA ILE A 128 11.77 -6.40 11.18
C ILE A 128 12.12 -7.37 12.31
N SER A 129 11.12 -7.98 12.95
CA SER A 129 11.32 -8.98 14.01
C SER A 129 12.10 -10.19 13.49
N PHE A 130 11.73 -10.67 12.29
CA PHE A 130 12.37 -11.81 11.65
C PHE A 130 13.80 -11.48 11.17
N LEU A 131 13.97 -10.35 10.47
CA LEU A 131 15.26 -9.95 9.88
C LEU A 131 16.32 -9.60 10.94
N PHE A 132 15.92 -8.94 12.03
CA PHE A 132 16.84 -8.49 13.08
C PHE A 132 16.82 -9.37 14.34
N LYS A 133 16.06 -10.48 14.33
CA LYS A 133 15.85 -11.36 15.50
C LYS A 133 15.43 -10.60 16.77
N ALA A 134 14.72 -9.49 16.59
CA ALA A 134 14.35 -8.61 17.69
C ALA A 134 13.22 -9.26 18.51
N LYS A 135 13.36 -9.25 19.84
CA LYS A 135 12.26 -9.60 20.75
C LYS A 135 11.33 -8.40 20.87
N ILE A 136 10.31 -8.34 20.02
CA ILE A 136 9.34 -7.24 20.04
C ILE A 136 8.18 -7.60 20.97
N ASN A 137 7.85 -6.69 21.89
CA ASN A 137 6.67 -6.83 22.73
C ASN A 137 5.41 -6.56 21.90
N LEU A 138 4.71 -7.63 21.52
CA LEU A 138 3.59 -7.62 20.59
C LEU A 138 2.39 -6.81 21.10
N TYR A 139 2.22 -6.65 22.42
CA TYR A 139 1.08 -5.93 23.03
C TYR A 139 1.18 -4.42 22.85
N TRP A 140 2.33 -3.83 23.20
CA TRP A 140 2.59 -2.40 22.97
C TRP A 140 2.54 -2.07 21.48
N TYR A 141 2.98 -3.00 20.65
CA TYR A 141 2.94 -2.88 19.21
C TYR A 141 1.53 -2.81 18.64
N PHE A 142 0.63 -3.72 19.04
CA PHE A 142 -0.76 -3.68 18.55
C PHE A 142 -1.45 -2.36 18.89
N GLY A 143 -1.18 -1.83 20.10
CA GLY A 143 -1.65 -0.50 20.51
C GLY A 143 -1.12 0.63 19.62
N ALA A 144 0.20 0.67 19.38
CA ALA A 144 0.83 1.69 18.54
C ALA A 144 0.39 1.58 17.07
N ALA A 145 0.30 0.35 16.53
CA ALA A 145 -0.13 0.10 15.17
C ALA A 145 -1.55 0.63 14.94
N ILE A 146 -2.49 0.38 15.85
CA ILE A 146 -3.86 0.90 15.73
C ILE A 146 -3.86 2.44 15.83
N LEU A 147 -3.12 3.00 16.78
CA LEU A 147 -3.08 4.44 17.04
C LEU A 147 -2.68 5.26 15.78
N PHE A 148 -1.66 4.81 15.04
CA PHE A 148 -1.21 5.50 13.83
C PHE A 148 -1.92 5.04 12.55
N SER A 149 -2.41 3.81 12.50
CA SER A 149 -3.08 3.28 11.30
C SER A 149 -4.48 3.86 11.09
N VAL A 150 -5.19 4.24 12.15
CA VAL A 150 -6.54 4.81 12.01
C VAL A 150 -6.52 6.18 11.32
N PRO A 151 -5.74 7.19 11.78
CA PRO A 151 -5.66 8.48 11.09
C PRO A 151 -5.11 8.35 9.67
N ALA A 152 -4.07 7.54 9.47
CA ALA A 152 -3.49 7.27 8.16
C ALA A 152 -4.51 6.62 7.21
N GLY A 153 -5.23 5.60 7.68
CA GLY A 153 -6.27 4.92 6.93
C GLY A 153 -7.42 5.85 6.54
N LEU A 154 -7.89 6.70 7.45
CA LEU A 154 -8.93 7.69 7.18
C LEU A 154 -8.48 8.72 6.14
N LEU A 155 -7.27 9.25 6.26
CA LEU A 155 -6.69 10.17 5.28
C LEU A 155 -6.62 9.53 3.89
N ASN A 156 -6.07 8.33 3.82
CA ASN A 156 -5.91 7.61 2.55
C ASN A 156 -7.27 7.30 1.92
N ALA A 157 -8.27 6.94 2.72
CA ALA A 157 -9.63 6.70 2.23
C ALA A 157 -10.28 7.96 1.67
N LYS A 158 -10.17 9.10 2.38
CA LYS A 158 -10.75 10.38 1.93
C LYS A 158 -10.12 10.86 0.63
N ILE A 159 -8.80 10.70 0.46
CA ILE A 159 -8.12 11.04 -0.79
C ILE A 159 -8.54 10.07 -1.90
N THR A 160 -8.62 8.78 -1.60
CA THR A 160 -9.08 7.78 -2.57
C THR A 160 -10.51 8.04 -3.03
N GLU A 161 -11.41 8.42 -2.13
CA GLU A 161 -12.79 8.79 -2.46
C GLU A 161 -12.84 9.97 -3.45
N LYS A 162 -12.03 11.01 -3.22
CA LYS A 162 -11.90 12.13 -4.16
C LYS A 162 -11.36 11.71 -5.51
N LEU A 163 -10.35 10.83 -5.54
CA LEU A 163 -9.82 10.27 -6.80
C LEU A 163 -10.88 9.46 -7.55
N LEU A 164 -11.68 8.67 -6.83
CA LEU A 164 -12.77 7.88 -7.42
C LEU A 164 -13.88 8.76 -8.00
N GLN A 165 -14.18 9.90 -7.37
CA GLN A 165 -15.15 10.88 -7.87
C GLN A 165 -14.65 11.64 -9.10
N ALA A 166 -13.34 11.90 -9.21
CA ALA A 166 -12.75 12.57 -10.38
C ALA A 166 -12.61 11.66 -11.61
N ASP A 167 -12.67 10.34 -11.40
CA ASP A 167 -12.55 9.30 -12.44
C ASP A 167 -13.92 8.74 -12.91
N GLY A 168 -15.03 9.30 -12.41
CA GLY A 168 -16.40 8.97 -12.82
C GLY A 168 -17.05 10.10 -13.58
#